data_AF-A0A427B4X0-F1
#
_entry.id   AF-A0A427B4X0-F1
#
_cell.length_a   1.000
_cell.length_b   1.000
_cell.length_c   1.000
_cell.angle_alpha   90.00
_cell.angle_beta   90.00
_cell.angle_gamma   90.00
#
_symmetry.space_group_name_H-M   'P 1'
#
loop_
_entity.id
_entity.type
_entity.pdbx_description
1 polymer ?
#
loop_
_entity_poly.entity_id
_entity_poly.type
_entity_poly.pdbx_seq_one_letter_code
_entity_poly.pdbx_strand_id
1 'polypeptide(L)'
;MAEAMRVAKKNGCIKTTTGPWTVKRRRRDGVVKTSDRWPTPRERENNRLREQRRRRVAARIYAGLRAHGNYQLPKHADQNDVLKALCEEAGWHVEEDGTIYRKVHHIHLS
;
A
#
# COMPACT_ATOMS: atom_id res chain seq x y z
N MET A 1 -26.41 -7.45 25.85
CA MET A 1 -25.71 -8.31 24.87
C MET A 1 -25.64 -7.61 23.52
N ALA A 2 -24.63 -6.77 23.29
CA ALA A 2 -24.13 -6.39 21.95
C ALA A 2 -23.03 -5.34 22.14
N GLU A 3 -21.85 -5.79 22.58
CA GLU A 3 -20.63 -5.00 22.43
C GLU A 3 -20.32 -4.95 20.93
N ALA A 4 -20.72 -3.85 20.29
CA ALA A 4 -20.46 -3.63 18.88
C ALA A 4 -18.96 -3.65 18.65
N MET A 5 -18.46 -4.73 18.04
CA MET A 5 -17.08 -4.86 17.57
C MET A 5 -16.67 -3.55 16.88
N ARG A 6 -15.84 -2.75 17.53
CA ARG A 6 -15.22 -1.56 16.94
C ARG A 6 -14.28 -2.04 15.84
N VAL A 7 -14.80 -2.32 14.65
CA VAL A 7 -14.00 -2.60 13.47
C VAL A 7 -13.19 -1.34 13.19
N ALA A 8 -11.87 -1.41 13.41
CA ALA A 8 -10.96 -0.30 13.20
C ALA A 8 -11.23 0.34 11.83
N LYS A 9 -11.52 1.65 11.84
CA LYS A 9 -11.92 2.42 10.66
C LYS A 9 -10.76 2.44 9.66
N LYS A 10 -10.77 1.53 8.68
CA LYS A 10 -9.75 1.49 7.61
C LYS A 10 -9.98 2.69 6.68
N ASN A 11 -9.27 3.78 6.95
CA ASN A 11 -9.19 4.92 6.04
C ASN A 11 -8.30 4.54 4.86
N GLY A 12 -8.86 4.46 3.65
CA GLY A 12 -8.08 4.17 2.45
C GLY A 12 -8.88 3.50 1.33
N CYS A 13 -8.16 3.10 0.27
CA CYS A 13 -8.71 2.34 -0.85
C CYS A 13 -9.06 0.88 -0.49
N ILE A 14 -8.63 0.41 0.68
CA ILE A 14 -8.85 -0.95 1.17
C ILE A 14 -10.15 -0.98 1.96
N LYS A 15 -11.21 -1.46 1.30
CA LYS A 15 -12.52 -1.65 1.93
C LYS A 15 -12.58 -2.97 2.72
N THR A 16 -13.30 -2.96 3.83
CA THR A 16 -13.53 -4.16 4.64
C THR A 16 -14.37 -5.17 3.85
N THR A 17 -14.02 -6.45 3.96
CA THR A 17 -14.80 -7.54 3.34
C THR A 17 -16.15 -7.72 4.01
N THR A 18 -16.25 -7.39 5.29
CA THR A 18 -17.46 -7.46 6.12
C THR A 18 -17.90 -6.08 6.61
N GLY A 19 -19.16 -5.97 7.04
CA GLY A 19 -19.71 -4.75 7.63
C GLY A 19 -19.94 -3.60 6.64
N PRO A 20 -20.35 -2.42 7.15
CA PRO A 20 -20.60 -1.25 6.34
C PRO A 20 -19.29 -0.60 5.86
N TRP A 21 -19.35 0.07 4.72
CA TRP A 21 -18.27 0.87 4.17
C TRP A 21 -18.46 2.35 4.48
N THR A 22 -17.43 2.97 5.04
CA THR A 22 -17.38 4.44 5.18
C THR A 22 -17.16 5.10 3.82
N VAL A 23 -18.02 6.05 3.49
CA VAL A 23 -17.98 6.87 2.28
C VAL A 23 -17.87 8.34 2.67
N LYS A 24 -16.96 9.05 2.01
CA LYS A 24 -16.79 10.50 2.14
C LYS A 24 -17.31 11.16 0.88
N ARG A 25 -18.22 12.12 1.01
CA ARG A 25 -18.72 12.94 -0.11
C ARG A 25 -18.39 14.40 0.18
N ARG A 26 -17.68 15.05 -0.73
CA ARG A 26 -17.40 16.48 -0.67
C ARG A 26 -18.55 17.24 -1.32
N ARG A 27 -19.12 18.21 -0.60
CA ARG A 27 -20.15 19.11 -1.11
C ARG A 27 -19.52 20.33 -1.80
N ARG A 28 -20.35 21.11 -2.52
CA ARG A 28 -19.93 22.29 -3.28
C ARG A 28 -19.39 23.42 -2.39
N ASP A 29 -19.87 23.49 -1.15
CA ASP A 29 -19.42 24.38 -0.07
C ASP A 29 -18.06 23.98 0.55
N GLY A 30 -17.45 22.88 0.09
CA GLY A 30 -16.19 22.36 0.62
C GLY A 30 -16.34 21.43 1.83
N VAL A 31 -17.54 21.30 2.41
CA VAL A 31 -17.79 20.46 3.58
C VAL A 31 -17.77 18.98 3.19
N VAL A 32 -16.99 18.17 3.90
CA VAL A 32 -16.90 16.72 3.68
C VAL A 32 -17.87 15.99 4.63
N LYS A 33 -18.93 15.40 4.08
CA LYS A 33 -19.84 14.53 4.85
C LYS A 33 -19.35 13.09 4.79
N THR A 34 -19.20 12.47 5.96
CA THR A 34 -18.86 11.06 6.10
C THR A 34 -20.11 10.27 6.50
N SER A 35 -20.38 9.15 5.82
CA SER A 35 -21.51 8.27 6.11
C SER A 35 -21.12 6.81 5.92
N ASP A 36 -21.67 5.92 6.75
CA ASP A 36 -21.53 4.47 6.58
C ASP A 36 -22.67 3.92 5.72
N ARG A 37 -22.35 3.04 4.78
CA ARG A 37 -23.35 2.36 3.92
C ARG A 37 -23.10 0.87 3.86
N TRP A 38 -24.14 0.09 3.66
CA TRP A 38 -24.02 -1.34 3.41
C TRP A 38 -23.80 -1.61 1.92
N PRO A 39 -22.63 -2.12 1.50
CA PRO A 39 -22.37 -2.43 0.10
C PRO A 39 -23.09 -3.72 -0.33
N THR A 40 -23.47 -3.80 -1.60
CA THR A 40 -24.10 -4.99 -2.18
C THR A 40 -23.08 -6.13 -2.36
N PRO A 41 -23.53 -7.39 -2.51
CA PRO A 41 -22.63 -8.51 -2.81
C PRO A 41 -21.77 -8.28 -4.06
N ARG A 42 -22.35 -7.70 -5.12
CA ARG A 42 -21.64 -7.36 -6.36
C ARG A 42 -20.55 -6.31 -6.13
N GLU A 43 -20.83 -5.29 -5.32
CA GLU A 43 -19.82 -4.28 -4.98
C GLU A 43 -18.64 -4.87 -4.18
N ARG A 44 -18.93 -5.79 -3.25
CA ARG A 44 -17.88 -6.51 -2.51
C ARG A 44 -17.03 -7.36 -3.44
N GLU A 45 -17.67 -8.08 -4.36
CA GLU A 45 -16.95 -8.91 -5.33
C GLU A 45 -16.05 -8.09 -6.24
N ASN A 46 -16.56 -6.97 -6.77
CA ASN A 46 -15.77 -6.05 -7.57
C ASN A 46 -14.55 -5.50 -6.80
N ASN A 47 -14.72 -5.18 -5.51
CA ASN A 47 -13.59 -4.74 -4.67
C ASN A 47 -12.58 -5.87 -4.44
N ARG A 48 -13.04 -7.12 -4.25
CA ARG A 48 -12.18 -8.30 -4.11
C ARG A 48 -11.34 -8.52 -5.36
N LEU A 49 -11.97 -8.52 -6.53
CA LEU A 49 -11.29 -8.68 -7.83
C LEU A 49 -10.31 -7.54 -8.11
N ARG A 50 -10.70 -6.30 -7.81
CA ARG A 50 -9.80 -5.13 -7.94
C ARG A 50 -8.57 -5.28 -7.05
N GLU A 51 -8.75 -5.66 -5.79
CA GLU A 51 -7.64 -5.85 -4.86
C GLU A 51 -6.76 -7.04 -5.24
N GLN A 52 -7.35 -8.14 -5.72
CA GLN A 52 -6.60 -9.28 -6.26
C GLN A 52 -5.78 -8.87 -7.49
N ARG A 53 -6.36 -8.12 -8.43
CA ARG A 53 -5.66 -7.60 -9.60
C ARG A 53 -4.51 -6.68 -9.19
N ARG A 54 -4.75 -5.75 -8.25
CA ARG A 54 -3.71 -4.85 -7.70
C ARG A 54 -2.54 -5.65 -7.13
N ARG A 55 -2.82 -6.64 -6.29
CA ARG A 55 -1.80 -7.51 -5.68
C ARG A 55 -1.06 -8.36 -6.72
N ARG A 56 -1.77 -8.91 -7.70
CA ARG A 56 -1.16 -9.70 -8.78
C ARG A 56 -0.19 -8.86 -9.61
N VAL A 57 -0.55 -7.62 -9.93
CA VAL A 57 0.34 -6.70 -10.67
C VAL A 57 1.59 -6.40 -9.84
N ALA A 58 1.44 -6.05 -8.56
CA ALA A 58 2.58 -5.81 -7.68
C ALA A 58 3.50 -7.04 -7.57
N ALA A 59 2.94 -8.25 -7.41
CA ALA A 59 3.71 -9.47 -7.35
C ALA A 59 4.52 -9.72 -8.64
N ARG A 60 3.94 -9.44 -9.82
CA ARG A 60 4.66 -9.53 -11.11
C ARG A 60 5.79 -8.52 -11.22
N ILE A 61 5.59 -7.30 -10.72
CA ILE A 61 6.64 -6.26 -10.69
C ILE A 61 7.81 -6.73 -9.81
N TYR A 62 7.54 -7.15 -8.57
CA TYR A 62 8.58 -7.64 -7.67
C TYR A 62 9.31 -8.87 -8.21
N ALA A 63 8.60 -9.80 -8.86
CA ALA A 63 9.23 -10.94 -9.50
C ALA A 63 10.19 -10.53 -10.63
N GLY A 64 9.79 -9.58 -11.47
CA GLY A 64 10.63 -9.04 -12.54
C GLY A 64 11.87 -8.31 -12.01
N LEU A 65 11.69 -7.46 -10.99
CA LEU A 65 12.79 -6.77 -10.31
C LEU A 65 13.78 -7.76 -9.69
N ARG A 66 13.30 -8.83 -9.06
CA ARG A 66 14.17 -9.86 -8.49
C ARG A 66 14.95 -10.62 -9.56
N ALA A 67 14.32 -10.93 -10.69
CA ALA A 67 14.95 -11.70 -11.76
C ALA A 67 15.96 -10.88 -12.58
N HIS A 68 15.72 -9.57 -12.74
CA HIS A 68 16.46 -8.74 -13.70
C HIS A 68 17.18 -7.55 -13.09
N GLY A 69 16.91 -7.18 -11.84
CA GLY A 69 17.49 -5.99 -11.20
C GLY A 69 18.91 -6.17 -10.66
N ASN A 70 19.48 -7.38 -10.75
CA ASN A 70 20.86 -7.69 -10.33
C ASN A 70 21.21 -7.23 -8.89
N TYR A 71 20.21 -7.20 -8.01
CA TYR A 71 20.35 -6.82 -6.61
C TYR A 71 21.07 -7.91 -5.80
N GLN A 72 21.93 -7.52 -4.88
CA GLN A 72 22.55 -8.43 -3.91
C GLN A 72 21.57 -8.75 -2.76
N LEU A 73 20.59 -9.60 -3.06
CA LEU A 73 19.53 -9.95 -2.11
C LEU A 73 19.90 -11.19 -1.28
N PRO A 74 19.44 -11.27 -0.02
CA PRO A 74 19.52 -12.50 0.77
C PRO A 74 18.86 -13.70 0.07
N LYS A 75 19.32 -14.92 0.37
CA LYS A 75 18.77 -16.18 -0.17
C LYS A 75 17.24 -16.27 -0.06
N HIS A 76 16.70 -15.77 1.05
CA HIS A 76 15.26 -15.77 1.35
C HIS A 76 14.66 -14.35 1.36
N ALA A 77 15.12 -13.46 0.47
CA ALA A 77 14.58 -12.10 0.36
C ALA A 77 13.05 -12.09 0.17
N ASP A 78 12.37 -11.15 0.81
CA ASP A 78 10.95 -10.89 0.61
C ASP A 78 10.69 -9.72 -0.38
N GLN A 79 9.45 -9.21 -0.46
CA GLN A 79 9.12 -8.08 -1.34
C GLN A 79 9.68 -6.75 -0.83
N ASN A 80 9.82 -6.57 0.48
CA ASN A 80 10.35 -5.35 1.08
C ASN A 80 11.86 -5.27 0.85
N ASP A 81 12.59 -6.39 0.90
CA ASP A 81 14.03 -6.42 0.59
C ASP A 81 14.30 -5.96 -0.86
N VAL A 82 13.49 -6.43 -1.81
CA VAL A 82 13.56 -5.98 -3.21
C VAL A 82 13.25 -4.49 -3.32
N LEU A 83 12.24 -4.01 -2.58
CA LEU A 83 11.88 -2.59 -2.59
C LEU A 83 12.99 -1.71 -2.00
N LYS A 84 13.61 -2.14 -0.90
CA LYS A 84 14.75 -1.46 -0.28
C LYS A 84 15.92 -1.37 -1.26
N ALA A 85 16.28 -2.48 -1.91
CA ALA A 85 17.35 -2.49 -2.91
C ALA A 85 17.08 -1.54 -4.08
N LEU A 86 15.84 -1.49 -4.58
CA LEU A 86 15.42 -0.54 -5.61
C LEU A 86 15.53 0.93 -5.13
N CYS A 87 15.14 1.23 -3.90
CA CYS A 87 15.27 2.56 -3.32
C CYS A 87 16.75 2.97 -3.20
N GLU A 88 17.59 2.05 -2.73
CA GLU A 88 19.03 2.24 -2.60
C GLU A 88 19.70 2.54 -3.94
N GLU A 89 19.32 1.82 -5.00
CA GLU A 89 19.75 2.09 -6.39
C GLU A 89 19.30 3.48 -6.86
N ALA A 90 18.07 3.88 -6.52
CA ALA A 90 17.51 5.18 -6.87
C ALA A 90 18.06 6.36 -6.03
N GLY A 91 19.06 6.14 -5.17
CA GLY A 91 19.69 7.18 -4.36
C GLY A 91 18.94 7.55 -3.07
N TRP A 92 18.05 6.67 -2.60
CA TRP A 92 17.33 6.81 -1.33
C TRP A 92 17.86 5.81 -0.31
N HIS A 93 17.93 6.21 0.95
CA HIS A 93 18.18 5.29 2.05
C HIS A 93 16.86 4.90 2.71
N VAL A 94 16.71 3.62 3.07
CA VAL A 94 15.51 3.09 3.73
C VAL A 94 15.90 2.40 5.04
N GLU A 95 15.38 2.91 6.15
CA GLU A 95 15.59 2.33 7.48
C GLU A 95 14.72 1.08 7.73
N GLU A 96 14.96 0.38 8.84
CA GLU A 96 14.22 -0.82 9.21
C GLU A 96 12.75 -0.54 9.55
N ASP A 97 12.45 0.63 10.09
CA ASP A 97 11.10 1.09 10.43
C ASP A 97 10.30 1.56 9.19
N GLY A 98 10.96 1.65 8.02
CA GLY A 98 10.38 2.11 6.76
C GLY A 98 10.51 3.62 6.51
N THR A 99 11.26 4.35 7.34
CA THR A 99 11.61 5.74 7.10
C THR A 99 12.56 5.85 5.90
N ILE A 100 12.35 6.85 5.02
CA ILE A 100 13.10 7.01 3.77
C ILE A 100 13.66 8.43 3.69
N TYR A 101 14.95 8.58 3.39
CA TYR A 101 15.59 9.87 3.16
C TYR A 101 16.58 9.84 1.99
N ARG A 102 16.92 11.01 1.45
CA ARG A 102 17.80 11.10 0.28
C ARG A 102 19.25 10.91 0.70
N LYS A 103 20.00 10.07 -0.03
CA LYS A 103 21.44 9.93 0.20
C LYS A 103 22.13 11.25 -0.12
N VAL A 104 22.88 11.78 0.84
CA VAL A 104 23.71 12.97 0.62
C VAL A 104 24.96 12.52 -0.10
N HIS A 105 25.09 12.87 -1.38
CA HIS A 105 26.37 12.71 -2.07
C HIS A 105 27.33 13.76 -1.48
N HIS A 106 28.26 13.32 -0.63
CA HIS A 106 29.42 14.13 -0.32
C HIS A 106 30.23 14.27 -1.60
N ILE A 107 30.00 15.36 -2.33
CA ILE A 107 30.87 15.81 -3.40
C ILE A 107 32.21 16.10 -2.74
N HIS A 108 33.17 15.17 -2.86
CA HIS A 108 34.57 15.51 -2.60
C HIS A 108 34.97 16.49 -3.69
N LEU A 109 34.98 17.77 -3.34
CA LEU A 109 35.65 18.81 -4.10
C LEU A 109 37.15 18.56 -3.93
N SER A 110 37.77 18.05 -4.99
CA SER A 110 39.23 17.97 -5.17
C SER A 110 39.80 19.33 -5.51
#